data_AF-A0A9N9KEY8-F1
#
_entry.id   AF-A0A9N9KEY8-F1
#
_cell.length_a   1.000
_cell.length_b   1.000
_cell.length_c   1.000
_cell.angle_alpha   90.00
_cell.angle_beta   90.00
_cell.angle_gamma   90.00
#
_symmetry.space_group_name_H-M   'P 1'
#
loop_
_entity.id
_entity.type
_entity.pdbx_description
1 polymer ?
#
loop_
_entity_poly.entity_id
_entity_poly.type
_entity_poly.pdbx_seq_one_letter_code
_entity_poly.pdbx_strand_id
1 'polypeptide(L)'
;NAAPYSSAERTELMFELIYNKVYYFGGYGVNGAMNDFFYIDLTQPFYSFSPPYQFISYIDFRGGASASSDTNNIYVFGGYSST
;
A
#
# COMPACT_ATOMS: atom_id res chain seq x y z
N ASN A 1 -8.02 9.57 10.49
CA ASN A 1 -6.71 9.61 11.17
C ASN A 1 -5.99 8.32 10.89
N ALA A 2 -4.75 8.39 10.42
CA ALA A 2 -3.96 7.19 10.15
C ALA A 2 -3.46 6.58 11.47
N ALA A 3 -3.39 5.26 11.55
CA ALA A 3 -2.96 4.52 12.74
C ALA A 3 -1.67 3.74 12.46
N PRO A 4 -0.79 3.54 13.45
CA PRO A 4 0.39 2.69 13.28
C PRO A 4 0.00 1.32 12.72
N TYR A 5 0.76 0.84 11.74
CA TYR A 5 0.45 -0.38 11.00
C TYR A 5 1.66 -1.30 10.92
N SER A 6 1.41 -2.61 10.98
CA SER A 6 2.39 -3.65 10.70
C SER A 6 1.94 -4.41 9.46
N SER A 7 2.66 -4.21 8.36
CA SER A 7 2.36 -4.90 7.10
C SER A 7 2.76 -6.37 7.19
N ALA A 8 1.88 -7.26 6.73
CA ALA A 8 2.25 -8.64 6.45
C ALA A 8 3.19 -8.76 5.24
N GLU A 9 3.92 -9.88 5.16
CA GLU A 9 4.71 -10.26 3.98
C GLU A 9 3.81 -10.46 2.76
N ARG A 10 4.25 -9.95 1.61
CA ARG A 10 3.49 -9.96 0.36
C ARG A 10 4.37 -9.76 -0.87
N THR A 11 3.84 -10.10 -2.04
CA THR A 11 4.40 -9.77 -3.36
C THR A 11 3.41 -8.95 -4.19
N GLU A 12 3.88 -8.36 -5.29
CA GLU A 12 3.03 -7.70 -6.30
C GLU A 12 2.07 -6.64 -5.75
N LEU A 13 2.48 -5.97 -4.66
CA LEU A 13 1.78 -4.80 -4.15
C LEU A 13 2.01 -3.61 -5.07
N MET A 14 1.08 -2.67 -5.05
CA MET A 14 1.23 -1.42 -5.79
C MET A 14 1.75 -0.33 -4.85
N PHE A 15 2.51 0.60 -5.40
CA PHE A 15 2.96 1.77 -4.65
C PHE A 15 2.93 3.03 -5.52
N GLU A 16 2.75 4.19 -4.88
CA GLU A 16 2.82 5.51 -5.52
C GLU A 16 3.41 6.55 -4.55
N LEU A 17 4.13 7.53 -5.10
CA LEU A 17 4.66 8.66 -4.34
C LEU A 17 3.80 9.90 -4.59
N ILE A 18 3.15 10.41 -3.55
CA ILE A 18 2.44 11.70 -3.59
C ILE A 18 3.04 12.60 -2.51
N TYR A 19 3.61 13.73 -2.93
CA TYR A 19 4.38 14.64 -2.08
C TYR A 19 5.46 13.90 -1.27
N ASN A 20 5.31 13.86 0.07
CA ASN A 20 6.25 13.25 0.99
C ASN A 20 5.71 11.93 1.53
N LYS A 21 4.81 11.24 0.81
CA LYS A 21 4.24 9.98 1.24
C LYS A 21 4.32 8.93 0.15
N VAL A 22 4.87 7.77 0.50
CA VAL A 22 4.79 6.58 -0.36
C VAL A 22 3.61 5.77 0.13
N TYR A 23 2.60 5.68 -0.73
CA TYR A 23 1.39 4.91 -0.51
C TYR A 23 1.59 3.50 -1.04
N TYR A 24 1.01 2.53 -0.35
CA TYR A 24 1.05 1.11 -0.68
C TYR A 24 -0.35 0.54 -0.61
N PHE A 25 -0.69 -0.32 -1.56
CA PHE A 25 -1.99 -0.97 -1.61
C PHE A 25 -1.86 -2.43 -2.06
N GLY A 26 -2.59 -3.31 -1.39
CA GLY A 26 -2.88 -4.66 -1.85
C GLY A 26 -1.64 -5.56 -1.94
N GLY A 27 -1.57 -6.33 -3.02
CA GLY A 27 -0.59 -7.39 -3.25
C GLY A 27 -1.12 -8.78 -2.88
N TYR A 28 -0.27 -9.78 -2.99
CA TYR A 28 -0.56 -11.16 -2.61
C TYR A 28 0.23 -11.56 -1.37
N GLY A 29 -0.47 -11.83 -0.28
CA GLY A 29 0.09 -12.44 0.92
C GLY A 29 -0.05 -13.97 0.88
N VAL A 30 0.28 -14.62 1.99
CA VAL A 30 0.20 -16.09 2.14
C VAL A 30 -1.22 -16.63 1.90
N ASN A 31 -2.25 -15.85 2.22
CA ASN A 31 -3.66 -16.25 2.15
C ASN A 31 -4.40 -15.69 0.93
N GLY A 32 -3.68 -15.23 -0.10
CA GLY A 32 -4.27 -14.66 -1.31
C GLY A 32 -4.13 -13.13 -1.39
N ALA A 33 -5.01 -12.52 -2.18
CA ALA A 33 -4.99 -11.08 -2.39
C ALA A 33 -5.20 -10.33 -1.06
N MET A 34 -4.58 -9.16 -0.94
CA MET A 34 -4.72 -8.25 0.19
C MET A 34 -5.44 -6.98 -0.25
N ASN A 35 -5.95 -6.21 0.70
CA ASN A 35 -6.78 -5.03 0.43
C ASN A 35 -6.50 -3.83 1.35
N ASP A 36 -5.45 -3.90 2.17
CA ASP A 36 -5.00 -2.80 3.01
C ASP A 36 -4.35 -1.69 2.17
N PHE A 37 -4.69 -0.46 2.52
CA PHE A 37 -4.12 0.76 1.99
C PHE A 37 -3.42 1.52 3.11
N PHE A 38 -2.12 1.75 2.96
CA PHE A 38 -1.27 2.34 3.99
C PHE A 38 -0.16 3.18 3.36
N TYR A 39 0.59 3.93 4.15
CA TYR A 39 1.69 4.75 3.64
C TYR A 39 2.85 4.85 4.63
N ILE A 40 4.00 5.32 4.14
CA ILE A 40 5.08 5.88 4.98
C ILE A 40 5.17 7.39 4.73
N ASP A 41 5.42 8.15 5.80
CA ASP A 41 5.71 9.58 5.71
C ASP A 41 7.22 9.80 5.61
N LEU A 42 7.69 10.31 4.48
CA LEU A 42 9.10 10.55 4.18
C LEU A 42 9.66 11.77 4.93
N THR A 43 8.83 12.54 5.64
CA THR A 43 9.32 13.55 6.59
C THR A 43 9.81 12.93 7.89
N GLN A 44 9.50 11.66 8.13
CA GLN A 44 9.91 10.91 9.31
C GLN A 44 11.09 9.99 9.00
N PRO A 45 11.98 9.71 9.97
CA PRO A 45 13.04 8.73 9.79
C PRO A 45 12.49 7.35 9.42
N PHE A 46 13.13 6.69 8.46
CA PHE A 46 12.82 5.33 8.06
C PHE A 46 13.78 4.35 8.73
N TYR A 47 13.22 3.35 9.43
CA TYR A 47 13.96 2.24 10.01
C TYR A 47 13.43 0.94 9.44
N SER A 48 14.24 0.20 8.67
CA SER A 48 13.78 -1.02 7.98
C SER A 48 13.31 -2.13 8.93
N PHE A 49 13.85 -2.19 10.16
CA PHE A 49 13.43 -3.13 11.20
C PHE A 49 12.15 -2.71 11.93
N SER A 50 11.71 -1.46 11.78
CA SER A 50 10.49 -0.93 12.36
C SER A 50 9.91 0.16 11.45
N PRO A 51 9.42 -0.19 10.24
CA PRO A 51 8.96 0.80 9.30
C PRO A 51 7.76 1.57 9.85
N PRO A 52 7.68 2.90 9.70
CA PRO A 52 6.64 3.72 10.30
C PRO A 52 5.34 3.70 9.50
N TYR A 53 4.86 2.51 9.08
CA TYR A 53 3.65 2.40 8.27
C TYR A 53 2.42 2.96 8.99
N GLN A 54 1.58 3.66 8.23
CA GLN A 54 0.35 4.28 8.69
C GLN A 54 -0.83 3.73 7.90
N PHE A 55 -1.74 3.02 8.56
CA PHE A 55 -2.95 2.46 7.97
C PHE A 55 -3.94 3.58 7.62
N ILE A 56 -4.54 3.48 6.43
CA ILE A 56 -5.60 4.39 5.98
C ILE A 56 -6.95 3.67 6.04
N SER A 57 -7.11 2.61 5.26
CA SER A 57 -8.37 1.89 5.08
C SER A 57 -8.15 0.53 4.42
N TYR A 58 -9.20 -0.28 4.42
CA TYR A 58 -9.32 -1.41 3.49
C TYR A 58 -10.09 -0.97 2.26
N ILE A 59 -9.71 -1.47 1.08
CA ILE A 59 -10.45 -1.29 -0.18
C ILE A 59 -10.76 -2.67 -0.79
N ASP A 60 -10.86 -2.78 -2.13
CA ASP A 60 -11.07 -4.07 -2.80
C ASP A 60 -9.81 -4.93 -2.79
N PHE A 61 -9.96 -6.24 -2.64
CA PHE A 61 -8.85 -7.20 -2.77
C PHE A 61 -8.22 -7.13 -4.15
N ARG A 62 -6.89 -6.97 -4.21
CA ARG A 62 -6.17 -6.86 -5.48
C ARG A 62 -4.67 -7.08 -5.30
N GLY A 63 -4.07 -7.88 -6.18
CA GLY A 63 -2.63 -7.96 -6.37
C GLY A 63 -2.25 -7.90 -7.85
N GLY A 64 -1.00 -7.51 -8.14
CA GLY A 64 -0.47 -7.46 -9.51
C GLY A 64 -1.11 -6.38 -10.38
N ALA A 65 -1.72 -5.35 -9.79
CA ALA A 65 -2.22 -4.21 -10.54
C ALA A 65 -1.09 -3.25 -10.90
N SER A 66 -1.37 -2.34 -11.83
CA SER A 66 -0.55 -1.13 -12.03
C SER A 66 -1.17 0.02 -11.25
N ALA A 67 -0.33 0.87 -10.66
CA ALA A 67 -0.75 2.15 -10.12
C ALA A 67 -0.10 3.29 -10.90
N SER A 68 -0.75 4.45 -10.85
CA SER A 68 -0.20 5.73 -11.30
C SER A 68 -0.82 6.83 -10.45
N SER A 69 -0.10 7.92 -10.20
CA SER A 69 -0.58 9.03 -9.38
C SER A 69 -0.50 10.37 -10.10
N ASP A 70 -1.37 11.29 -9.69
CA ASP A 70 -1.21 12.72 -9.90
C ASP A 70 -0.95 13.43 -8.56
N THR A 71 -1.07 14.75 -8.52
CA THR A 71 -0.85 15.55 -7.32
C THR A 71 -1.76 15.19 -6.14
N ASN A 72 -2.96 14.67 -6.39
CA ASN A 72 -4.00 14.46 -5.38
C ASN A 72 -4.58 13.04 -5.36
N ASN A 73 -4.34 12.24 -6.39
CA ASN A 73 -5.04 10.98 -6.63
C ASN A 73 -4.07 9.84 -6.94
N ILE A 74 -4.48 8.63 -6.57
CA ILE A 74 -3.89 7.37 -7.02
C ILE A 74 -4.92 6.66 -7.87
N TYR A 75 -4.52 6.25 -9.07
CA TYR A 75 -5.28 5.46 -10.02
C TYR A 75 -4.73 4.04 -10.05
N VAL A 76 -5.60 3.05 -9.93
CA VAL A 76 -5.21 1.63 -9.96
C VAL A 76 -5.90 0.95 -11.14
N PHE A 77 -5.13 0.25 -11.96
CA PHE A 77 -5.60 -0.41 -13.18
C PHE A 77 -5.20 -1.88 -13.21
N GLY A 78 -6.14 -2.74 -13.62
CA GLY A 78 -5.92 -4.17 -13.75
C GLY A 78 -5.70 -4.86 -12.40
N GLY A 79 -4.83 -5.87 -12.38
CA GLY A 79 -4.65 -6.75 -11.23
C GLY A 79 -5.76 -7.78 -11.08
N TYR A 80 -5.55 -8.67 -10.12
CA TYR A 80 -6.37 -9.86 -9.94
C TYR A 80 -6.60 -10.14 -8.45
N SER A 81 -7.68 -10.84 -8.17
CA SER A 81 -8.17 -11.04 -6.81
C SER A 81 -8.75 -12.42 -6.59
N SER A 82 -8.43 -13.46 -7.39
CA SER A 82 -9.07 -14.76 -7.18
C SER A 82 -8.58 -15.42 -5.90
N THR A 83 -9.32 -15.10 -4.85
CA THR A 83 -9.81 -15.91 -3.75
C THR A 83 -10.88 -15.06 -3.10
#